data_AF-A0AAD6NSE4-F1
#
_entry.id   AF-A0AAD6NSE4-F1
#
_cell.length_a   1.000
_cell.length_b   1.000
_cell.length_c   1.000
_cell.angle_alpha   90.00
_cell.angle_beta   90.00
_cell.angle_gamma   90.00
#
_symmetry.space_group_name_H-M   'P 1'
#
loop_
_entity.id
_entity.type
_entity.pdbx_description
1 polymer ?
#
loop_
_entity_poly.entity_id
_entity_poly.type
_entity_poly.pdbx_seq_one_letter_code
_entity_poly.pdbx_strand_id
1 'polypeptide(L)'
;MEKVMNIIKPKPNPQQQLRDWQRRLRQESRNTERQIRDIQREEKTVQKAIRDAAKRNDMVSAKALAKEIVTSRRTVNRLYENKAQMNSISMHLGESLGMIIHYLLLFFVTLHFANVENHCFVLFIYRHNL
;
A
#
# COMPACT_ATOMS: atom_id res chain seq x y z
N MET A 1 -12.84 -0.02 28.02
CA MET A 1 -12.18 1.30 28.10
C MET A 1 -11.74 1.86 26.74
N GLU A 2 -11.50 1.05 25.71
CA GLU A 2 -11.19 1.53 24.34
C GLU A 2 -12.32 2.34 23.66
N LYS A 3 -13.58 1.91 23.83
CA LYS A 3 -14.75 2.59 23.25
C LYS A 3 -14.92 4.04 23.73
N VAL A 4 -14.56 4.32 24.98
CA VAL A 4 -14.75 5.66 25.59
C VAL A 4 -13.64 6.62 25.12
N MET A 5 -12.42 6.12 24.91
CA MET A 5 -11.29 6.89 24.35
C MET A 5 -11.46 7.24 22.87
N ASN A 6 -12.33 6.55 22.12
CA ASN A 6 -12.61 6.84 20.72
C ASN A 6 -13.70 7.90 20.51
N ILE A 7 -14.45 8.26 21.55
CA ILE A 7 -15.50 9.29 21.49
C ILE A 7 -14.91 10.71 21.66
N ILE A 8 -13.72 10.83 22.28
CA ILE A 8 -13.10 12.12 22.65
C ILE A 8 -11.96 12.51 21.69
N LYS A 9 -11.57 11.64 20.75
CA LYS A 9 -10.53 11.98 19.77
C LYS A 9 -11.15 12.84 18.64
N PRO A 10 -10.66 14.06 18.39
CA PRO A 10 -11.07 14.82 17.22
C PRO A 10 -10.81 13.97 15.97
N LYS A 11 -11.76 14.00 15.03
CA LYS A 11 -11.68 13.25 13.77
C LYS A 11 -10.30 13.52 13.14
N PRO A 12 -9.46 12.50 12.92
CA PRO A 12 -8.10 12.72 12.47
C PRO A 12 -8.12 13.46 11.14
N ASN A 13 -7.24 14.46 11.00
CA ASN A 13 -7.11 15.24 9.78
C ASN A 13 -6.91 14.26 8.59
N PRO A 14 -7.58 14.45 7.44
CA PRO A 14 -7.41 13.60 6.26
C PRO A 14 -5.94 13.31 5.89
N GLN A 15 -5.05 14.29 6.08
CA GLN A 15 -3.60 14.09 5.88
C GLN A 15 -2.96 13.13 6.88
N GLN A 16 -3.40 13.15 8.14
CA GLN A 16 -2.93 12.22 9.17
C GLN A 16 -3.43 10.80 8.88
N GLN A 17 -4.71 10.66 8.50
CA GLN A 17 -5.27 9.36 8.11
C GLN A 17 -4.49 8.74 6.94
N LEU A 18 -4.17 9.56 5.95
CA LEU A 18 -3.40 9.12 4.80
C LEU A 18 -1.99 8.64 5.16
N ARG A 19 -1.28 9.39 6.01
CA ARG A 19 0.03 8.99 6.53
C ARG A 19 -0.05 7.69 7.33
N ASP A 20 -1.10 7.52 8.12
CA ASP A 20 -1.33 6.30 8.90
C ASP A 20 -1.61 5.10 8.00
N TRP A 21 -2.41 5.26 6.95
CA TRP A 21 -2.66 4.21 5.97
C TRP A 21 -1.39 3.82 5.21
N GLN A 22 -0.60 4.79 4.75
CA GLN A 22 0.69 4.53 4.13
C GLN A 22 1.64 3.77 5.09
N ARG A 23 1.69 4.17 6.36
CA ARG A 23 2.51 3.50 7.38
C ARG A 23 2.07 2.06 7.60
N ARG A 24 0.76 1.82 7.70
CA ARG A 24 0.17 0.48 7.86
C ARG A 24 0.47 -0.40 6.64
N LEU A 25 0.28 0.10 5.42
CA LEU A 25 0.60 -0.63 4.19
C LEU A 25 2.07 -1.07 4.14
N ARG A 26 3.01 -0.20 4.52
CA ARG A 26 4.44 -0.56 4.62
C ARG A 26 4.71 -1.60 5.69
N GLN A 27 4.00 -1.53 6.83
CA GLN A 27 4.15 -2.51 7.89
C GLN A 27 3.64 -3.89 7.46
N GLU A 28 2.47 -3.95 6.83
CA GLU A 28 1.89 -5.19 6.33
C GLU A 28 2.73 -5.79 5.20
N SER A 29 3.25 -4.96 4.29
CA SER A 29 4.20 -5.42 3.26
C SER A 29 5.43 -6.12 3.88
N ARG A 30 6.01 -5.56 4.96
CA ARG A 30 7.09 -6.20 5.72
C ARG A 30 6.65 -7.46 6.46
N ASN A 31 5.42 -7.50 6.99
CA ASN A 31 4.87 -8.70 7.63
C ASN A 31 4.76 -9.84 6.61
N THR A 32 4.21 -9.56 5.42
CA THR A 32 4.08 -10.53 4.33
C THR A 32 5.44 -11.03 3.87
N GLU A 33 6.44 -10.15 3.73
CA GLU A 33 7.82 -10.57 3.40
C GLU A 33 8.44 -11.48 4.48
N ARG A 34 8.17 -11.22 5.76
CA ARG A 34 8.60 -12.12 6.84
C ARG A 34 7.91 -13.49 6.72
N GLN A 35 6.59 -13.51 6.57
CA GLN A 35 5.83 -14.75 6.41
C GLN A 35 6.33 -15.59 5.23
N ILE A 36 6.63 -14.97 4.08
CA ILE A 36 7.21 -15.67 2.93
C ILE A 36 8.54 -16.31 3.30
N ARG A 37 9.43 -15.58 3.98
CA ARG A 37 10.75 -16.12 4.39
C ARG A 37 10.62 -17.25 5.41
N ASP A 38 9.68 -17.14 6.34
CA ASP A 38 9.45 -18.15 7.36
C ASP A 38 8.92 -19.45 6.74
N ILE A 39 7.93 -19.35 5.84
CA ILE A 39 7.41 -20.50 5.09
C ILE A 39 8.51 -21.13 4.23
N GLN A 40 9.32 -20.34 3.53
CA GLN A 40 10.43 -20.88 2.71
C GLN A 40 11.50 -21.59 3.55
N ARG A 41 11.74 -21.13 4.78
CA ARG A 41 12.66 -21.81 5.71
C ARG A 41 12.08 -23.13 6.17
N GLU A 42 10.81 -23.14 6.54
CA GLU A 42 10.10 -24.34 6.96
C GLU A 42 10.03 -25.38 5.84
N GLU A 43 9.75 -24.96 4.60
CA GLU A 43 9.80 -25.83 3.42
C GLU A 43 11.15 -26.55 3.27
N LYS A 44 12.28 -25.87 3.54
CA LYS A 44 13.61 -26.51 3.49
C LYS A 44 13.78 -27.58 4.57
N THR A 45 13.21 -27.37 5.75
CA THR A 45 13.22 -28.35 6.85
C THR A 45 12.35 -29.55 6.48
N VAL A 46 11.15 -29.33 5.95
CA VAL A 46 10.25 -30.39 5.47
C VAL A 46 10.90 -31.19 4.33
N GLN A 47 11.61 -30.55 3.42
CA GLN A 47 12.36 -31.25 2.37
C GLN A 47 13.44 -32.19 2.91
N LYS A 48 14.13 -31.80 4.00
CA LYS A 48 15.07 -32.70 4.69
C LYS A 48 14.34 -33.86 5.34
N ALA A 49 13.23 -33.59 6.02
CA ALA A 49 12.40 -34.62 6.65
C ALA A 49 11.85 -35.65 5.65
N ILE A 50 11.45 -35.23 4.45
CA ILE A 50 11.06 -36.14 3.35
C ILE A 50 12.22 -37.03 2.95
N ARG A 51 13.42 -36.47 2.77
CA ARG A 51 14.62 -37.22 2.41
C ARG A 51 14.97 -38.27 3.46
N ASP A 52 14.84 -37.93 4.74
CA ASP A 52 15.12 -38.85 5.83
C ASP A 52 14.02 -39.92 5.99
N ALA A 53 12.74 -39.57 5.78
CA ALA A 53 11.65 -40.55 5.75
C ALA A 53 11.80 -41.54 4.59
N ALA A 54 12.20 -41.05 3.40
CA ALA A 54 12.46 -41.89 2.23
C ALA A 54 13.63 -42.88 2.48
N LYS A 55 14.71 -42.43 3.14
CA LYS A 55 15.82 -43.34 3.53
C LYS A 55 15.38 -44.44 4.50
N ARG A 56 14.38 -44.18 5.34
CA ARG A 56 13.79 -45.16 6.27
C ARG A 56 12.73 -46.06 5.62
N ASN A 57 12.51 -45.96 4.30
CA ASN A 57 11.43 -46.62 3.56
C ASN A 57 10.02 -46.30 4.06
N ASP A 58 9.83 -45.20 4.80
CA ASP A 58 8.51 -44.73 5.21
C ASP A 58 7.91 -43.82 4.12
N MET A 59 7.36 -44.48 3.10
CA MET A 59 6.77 -43.81 1.94
C MET A 59 5.43 -43.14 2.25
N VAL A 60 4.72 -43.57 3.29
CA VAL A 60 3.43 -42.97 3.69
C VAL A 60 3.68 -41.58 4.27
N SER A 61 4.60 -41.46 5.22
CA SER A 61 4.98 -40.17 5.79
C SER A 61 5.64 -39.26 4.76
N ALA A 62 6.50 -39.79 3.89
CA ALA A 62 7.12 -39.01 2.82
C ALA A 62 6.07 -38.41 1.86
N LYS A 63 5.02 -39.16 1.51
CA LYS A 63 3.93 -38.69 0.64
C LYS A 63 3.08 -37.61 1.32
N ALA A 64 2.80 -37.74 2.61
CA ALA A 64 2.07 -36.73 3.37
C ALA A 64 2.83 -35.40 3.40
N LEU A 65 4.11 -35.43 3.75
CA LEU A 65 5.00 -34.26 3.78
C LEU A 65 5.18 -33.62 2.39
N ALA A 66 5.24 -34.43 1.32
CA ALA A 66 5.32 -33.91 -0.04
C ALA A 66 4.07 -33.11 -0.44
N LYS A 67 2.88 -33.54 0.00
CA LYS A 67 1.62 -32.80 -0.23
C LYS A 67 1.65 -31.45 0.49
N GLU A 68 2.20 -31.42 1.70
CA GLU A 68 2.34 -30.20 2.50
C GLU A 68 3.21 -29.15 1.80
N ILE A 69 4.32 -29.55 1.15
CA ILE A 69 5.14 -28.64 0.34
C ILE A 69 4.33 -28.01 -0.81
N VAL A 70 3.48 -28.80 -1.49
CA VAL A 70 2.67 -28.25 -2.59
C VAL A 70 1.67 -27.21 -2.07
N THR A 71 1.08 -27.42 -0.90
CA THR A 71 0.20 -26.44 -0.25
C THR A 71 0.96 -25.20 0.23
N SER A 72 2.17 -25.36 0.78
CA SER A 72 3.02 -24.24 1.18
C SER A 72 3.39 -23.35 -0.01
N ARG A 73 3.77 -23.94 -1.14
CA ARG A 73 4.05 -23.20 -2.38
C ARG A 73 2.85 -22.40 -2.89
N ARG A 74 1.64 -22.98 -2.85
CA ARG A 74 0.40 -22.26 -3.20
C ARG A 74 0.15 -21.07 -2.27
N THR A 75 0.43 -21.25 -0.98
CA THR A 75 0.30 -20.18 0.02
C THR A 75 1.29 -19.06 -0.24
N VAL A 76 2.55 -19.38 -0.55
CA VAL A 76 3.58 -18.41 -0.95
C VAL A 76 3.16 -17.61 -2.19
N ASN A 77 2.62 -18.28 -3.22
CA ASN A 77 2.13 -17.58 -4.42
C ASN A 77 1.02 -16.56 -4.08
N ARG A 78 0.06 -16.94 -3.23
CA ARG A 78 -0.98 -16.02 -2.74
C ARG A 78 -0.40 -14.85 -1.95
N LEU A 79 0.63 -15.07 -1.14
CA LEU A 79 1.30 -14.00 -0.41
C LEU A 79 2.02 -13.02 -1.37
N TYR A 80 2.60 -13.52 -2.46
CA TYR A 80 3.17 -12.65 -3.50
C TYR A 80 2.09 -11.83 -4.24
N GLU A 81 0.94 -12.43 -4.56
CA GLU A 81 -0.21 -11.72 -5.13
C GLU A 81 -0.70 -10.62 -4.18
N ASN A 82 -0.90 -10.95 -2.90
CA ASN A 82 -1.30 -9.99 -1.86
C ASN A 82 -0.30 -8.83 -1.75
N LYS A 83 1.00 -9.11 -1.88
CA LYS A 83 2.03 -8.05 -1.90
C LYS A 83 1.89 -7.12 -3.10
N ALA A 84 1.64 -7.68 -4.29
CA ALA A 84 1.41 -6.88 -5.49
C ALA A 84 0.16 -5.99 -5.34
N GLN A 85 -0.92 -6.52 -4.77
CA GLN A 85 -2.13 -5.76 -4.48
C GLN A 85 -1.86 -4.60 -3.50
N MET A 86 -1.14 -4.84 -2.40
CA MET A 86 -0.77 -3.78 -1.46
C MET A 86 0.08 -2.68 -2.11
N ASN A 87 0.99 -3.04 -3.02
CA ASN A 87 1.78 -2.07 -3.76
C ASN A 87 0.92 -1.21 -4.68
N SER A 88 -0.03 -1.81 -5.40
CA SER A 88 -1.00 -1.07 -6.23
C SER A 88 -1.83 -0.09 -5.39
N ILE A 89 -2.33 -0.52 -4.23
CA ILE A 89 -3.06 0.37 -3.30
C ILE A 89 -2.16 1.52 -2.83
N SER A 90 -0.90 1.24 -2.50
CA SER A 90 0.06 2.29 -2.12
C SER A 90 0.33 3.29 -3.24
N MET A 91 0.33 2.85 -4.51
CA MET A 91 0.49 3.75 -5.66
C MET A 91 -0.72 4.65 -5.83
N HIS A 92 -1.94 4.09 -5.84
CA HIS A 92 -3.18 4.88 -5.94
C HIS A 92 -3.31 5.92 -4.82
N LEU A 93 -2.82 5.59 -3.63
CA LEU A 93 -2.80 6.50 -2.49
C LEU A 93 -1.84 7.67 -2.68
N GLY A 94 -0.72 7.44 -3.38
CA GLY A 94 0.23 8.49 -3.78
C GLY A 94 -0.31 9.37 -4.92
N GLU A 95 -0.93 8.75 -5.93
CA GLU A 95 -1.54 9.43 -7.07
C GLU A 95 -2.64 10.40 -6.65
N SER A 96 -3.49 9.99 -5.70
CA SER A 96 -4.59 10.81 -5.18
C SER A 96 -4.12 12.14 -4.59
N LEU A 97 -2.93 12.17 -3.96
CA LEU A 97 -2.32 13.41 -3.48
C LEU A 97 -1.81 14.29 -4.63
N GLY A 98 -1.17 13.67 -5.62
CA GLY A 98 -0.67 14.38 -6.80
C GLY A 98 -1.78 15.07 -7.56
N MET A 99 -2.93 14.40 -7.72
CA MET A 99 -4.12 14.98 -8.34
C MET A 99 -4.61 16.22 -7.58
N ILE A 100 -4.73 16.15 -6.26
CA ILE A 100 -5.17 17.30 -5.44
C ILE A 100 -4.22 18.48 -5.59
N ILE A 101 -2.91 18.25 -5.55
CA ILE A 101 -1.90 19.31 -5.72
C ILE A 101 -1.98 19.92 -7.12
N HIS A 102 -2.16 19.08 -8.14
CA HIS A 102 -2.28 19.53 -9.53
C HIS A 102 -3.52 20.40 -9.75
N TYR A 103 -4.69 19.99 -9.24
CA TYR A 103 -5.90 20.80 -9.29
C TYR A 103 -5.77 22.11 -8.52
N LEU A 104 -5.09 22.10 -7.36
CA LEU A 104 -4.84 23.30 -6.59
C LEU A 104 -3.92 24.27 -7.36
N LEU A 105 -2.86 23.76 -8.00
CA LEU A 105 -1.94 24.56 -8.80
C LEU A 105 -2.63 25.14 -10.03
N LEU A 106 -3.44 24.33 -10.74
CA LEU A 106 -4.29 24.82 -11.83
C LEU A 106 -5.25 25.91 -11.36
N PHE A 107 -5.91 25.73 -10.21
CA PHE A 107 -6.79 26.75 -9.65
C PHE A 107 -6.06 28.07 -9.37
N PHE A 108 -4.88 28.02 -8.74
CA PHE A 108 -4.06 29.21 -8.50
C PHE A 108 -3.59 29.87 -9.80
N VAL A 109 -3.19 29.09 -10.80
CA VAL A 109 -2.79 29.60 -12.12
C VAL A 109 -3.97 30.30 -12.79
N THR A 110 -5.15 29.67 -12.84
CA THR A 110 -6.37 30.28 -13.40
C THR A 110 -6.77 31.54 -12.63
N LEU A 111 -6.69 31.53 -11.29
CA LEU A 111 -6.98 32.70 -10.46
C LEU A 111 -6.00 33.85 -10.72
N HIS A 112 -4.71 33.54 -10.89
CA HIS A 112 -3.67 34.51 -11.23
C HIS A 112 -3.92 35.12 -12.62
N PHE A 113 -4.23 34.30 -13.64
CA PHE A 113 -4.59 34.81 -14.97
C PHE A 113 -5.85 35.67 -14.94
N ALA A 114 -6.90 35.26 -14.22
CA ALA A 114 -8.10 36.08 -14.05
C ALA A 114 -7.82 37.41 -13.33
N ASN A 115 -6.93 37.43 -12.34
CA ASN A 115 -6.57 38.66 -11.64
C ASN A 115 -5.72 39.60 -12.53
N VAL A 116 -4.83 39.05 -13.37
CA VAL A 116 -4.07 39.80 -14.37
C VAL A 116 -4.97 40.37 -15.46
N GLU A 117 -5.98 39.63 -15.93
CA GLU A 117 -6.97 40.13 -16.90
C GLU A 117 -7.80 41.27 -16.31
N ASN A 118 -8.26 41.15 -15.07
CA ASN A 118 -8.97 42.23 -14.37
C ASN A 118 -8.09 43.46 -14.17
N HIS A 119 -6.81 43.29 -13.83
CA HIS A 119 -5.85 44.40 -13.73
C HIS A 119 -5.57 45.08 -15.09
N CYS A 120 -5.43 44.31 -16.17
CA CYS A 120 -5.30 44.86 -17.53
C CYS A 120 -6.57 45.59 -17.98
N PHE A 121 -7.76 45.08 -17.64
CA PHE A 121 -9.03 45.71 -17.97
C PHE A 121 -9.26 47.02 -17.21
N VAL A 122 -8.91 47.06 -15.92
CA VAL A 122 -8.95 48.29 -15.10
C VAL A 122 -7.95 49.33 -15.59
N LEU A 123 -6.71 48.93 -15.95
CA LEU A 123 -5.74 49.85 -16.57
C LEU A 123 -6.17 50.34 -17.96
N PHE A 124 -6.86 49.51 -18.75
CA PHE A 124 -7.38 49.89 -20.06
C PHE A 124 -8.54 50.90 -19.95
N ILE A 125 -9.46 50.69 -19.00
CA ILE A 125 -10.55 51.64 -18.70
C ILE A 125 -10.00 52.98 -18.16
N TYR A 126 -9.00 52.94 -17.27
CA TYR A 126 -8.40 54.16 -16.71
C TYR A 126 -7.58 54.96 -17.73
N ARG A 127 -6.94 54.31 -18.71
CA ARG A 127 -6.15 54.98 -19.76
C ARG A 127 -6.99 55.54 -20.91
N HIS A 128 -8.27 55.18 -21.00
CA HIS A 128 -9.19 55.66 -22.04
C HIS A 128 -10.16 56.76 -21.53
N ASN A 129 -10.12 57.10 -20.23
CA ASN A 129 -10.88 58.18 -19.60
C ASN A 129 -10.01 59.40 -19.20
N LEU A 130 -8.80 59.50 -19.76
CA LEU A 130 -7.88 60.63 -19.61
C LEU A 130 -7.48 61.15 -20.98
#